data_AF-A0A0F4IPV8-F1
#
_entry.id   AF-A0A0F4IPV8-F1
#
_cell.length_a   1.000
_cell.length_b   1.000
_cell.length_c   1.000
_cell.angle_alpha   90.00
_cell.angle_beta   90.00
_cell.angle_gamma   90.00
#
_symmetry.space_group_name_H-M   'P 1'
#
loop_
_entity.id
_entity.type
_entity.pdbx_description
1 polymer ?
#
loop_
_entity_poly.entity_id
_entity_poly.type
_entity_poly.pdbx_seq_one_letter_code
_entity_poly.pdbx_strand_id
1 'polypeptide(L)'
;AGRADLARRATRAVLARDASPAQRVRARLAVIDAAGQALAALDETFAFACAEADAADDPSLLAAVQLRIAWKHNLSDGDPVRSRDAAAEAGALAKAGGDQVAEAMALTVRARMGRILADPDAEDILAEALALPAPEVPLGMRNAPQYLAVRHALFDDRLADARSRLLVLLPAVQRTGSAEDVFEVLRSLTEVELRRGACALGAAHARRALELTIEAGLSPGPAWYVAATAEAAGGSFARAAAYARRGIRASEEEHDQVFLSRGLYALGTVELATGEAARAVATLRRVAELEEAQQVVDPSILRWHGELAEALVAADDPAGAVALLDAVTPVARSLERTSVLAALDRARGLALSAQGEPESAVALLRATAQRFDALGLPLEHGRTLLALARVERRRRRRAPARAALRDAAELFERAGAEPWLCLARENAPETGVPHPGAAALTDAEARLALLVGGGASNQEAAAKLFLSVKTVEARLTRIYQKLDVRSRAQLATALRGH
;
A
#
# COMPACT_ATOMS: atom_id res chain seq x y z
N ALA A 1 -17.11 6.84 -18.67
CA ALA A 1 -16.96 6.60 -17.23
C ALA A 1 -16.90 7.95 -16.48
N GLY A 2 -17.29 7.99 -15.20
CA GLY A 2 -17.10 9.15 -14.31
C GLY A 2 -18.02 10.36 -14.45
N ARG A 3 -19.06 10.29 -15.31
CA ARG A 3 -20.15 11.28 -15.37
C ARG A 3 -21.46 10.67 -14.87
N ALA A 4 -21.49 10.28 -13.59
CA ALA A 4 -22.64 9.64 -12.95
C ALA A 4 -23.94 10.44 -13.16
N ASP A 5 -23.88 11.77 -13.15
CA ASP A 5 -25.04 12.62 -13.43
C ASP A 5 -25.57 12.50 -14.86
N LEU A 6 -24.69 12.35 -15.84
CA LEU A 6 -25.08 12.17 -17.24
C LEU A 6 -25.69 10.79 -17.45
N ALA A 7 -25.11 9.75 -16.84
CA ALA A 7 -25.68 8.41 -16.83
C ALA A 7 -27.07 8.42 -16.19
N ARG A 8 -27.23 9.00 -14.99
CA ARG A 8 -28.53 9.12 -14.29
C ARG A 8 -29.57 9.90 -15.10
N ARG A 9 -29.17 10.96 -15.82
CA ARG A 9 -30.09 11.73 -16.70
C ARG A 9 -30.49 10.91 -17.93
N ALA A 10 -29.54 10.25 -18.58
CA ALA A 10 -29.80 9.39 -19.73
C ALA A 10 -30.72 8.22 -19.35
N THR A 11 -30.46 7.58 -18.20
CA THR A 11 -31.30 6.50 -17.68
C THR A 11 -32.70 6.99 -17.33
N ARG A 12 -32.86 8.15 -16.68
CA ARG A 12 -34.20 8.75 -16.47
C ARG A 12 -34.94 8.99 -17.78
N ALA A 13 -34.25 9.44 -18.83
CA ALA A 13 -34.85 9.64 -20.14
C ALA A 13 -35.25 8.31 -20.83
N VAL A 14 -34.51 7.23 -20.64
CA VAL A 14 -34.86 5.89 -21.12
C VAL A 14 -36.04 5.31 -20.33
N LEU A 15 -36.03 5.42 -19.01
CA LEU A 15 -37.09 4.92 -18.13
C LEU A 15 -38.41 5.70 -18.30
N ALA A 16 -38.37 6.95 -18.74
CA ALA A 16 -39.56 7.78 -19.00
C ALA A 16 -40.22 7.51 -20.37
N ARG A 17 -39.64 6.63 -21.20
CA ARG A 17 -40.19 6.20 -22.49
C ARG A 17 -40.78 4.79 -22.36
N ASP A 18 -41.54 4.37 -23.38
CA ASP A 18 -42.01 2.98 -23.52
C ASP A 18 -40.83 2.06 -23.89
N ALA A 19 -39.90 1.88 -22.95
CA ALA A 19 -38.68 1.10 -23.11
C ALA A 19 -38.91 -0.35 -22.69
N SER A 20 -38.40 -1.30 -23.49
CA SER A 20 -38.43 -2.73 -23.15
C SER A 20 -37.67 -3.03 -21.85
N PRO A 21 -37.99 -4.12 -21.12
CA PRO A 21 -37.24 -4.54 -19.94
C PRO A 21 -35.72 -4.59 -20.17
N ALA A 22 -35.28 -5.15 -21.30
CA ALA A 22 -33.86 -5.23 -21.66
C ALA A 22 -33.18 -3.85 -21.78
N GLN A 23 -33.87 -2.86 -22.36
CA GLN A 23 -33.34 -1.49 -22.45
C GLN A 23 -33.24 -0.83 -21.08
N ARG A 24 -34.19 -1.08 -20.18
CA ARG A 24 -34.16 -0.54 -18.81
C ARG A 24 -33.00 -1.12 -18.00
N VAL A 25 -32.76 -2.44 -18.09
CA VAL A 25 -31.60 -3.07 -17.45
C VAL A 25 -30.29 -2.47 -17.96
N ARG A 26 -30.07 -2.38 -19.27
CA ARG A 26 -28.85 -1.77 -19.83
C ARG A 26 -28.65 -0.34 -19.35
N ALA A 27 -29.72 0.44 -19.25
CA ALA A 27 -29.67 1.80 -18.72
C ALA A 27 -29.31 1.84 -17.22
N ARG A 28 -29.77 0.86 -16.42
CA ARG A 28 -29.39 0.73 -15.01
C ARG A 28 -27.95 0.29 -14.83
N LEU A 29 -27.50 -0.69 -15.61
CA LEU A 29 -26.10 -1.13 -15.62
C LEU A 29 -25.16 0.03 -15.96
N ALA A 30 -25.54 0.91 -16.89
CA ALA A 30 -24.75 2.11 -17.18
C ALA A 30 -24.68 3.10 -15.99
N VAL A 31 -25.71 3.18 -15.13
CA VAL A 31 -25.64 3.98 -13.89
C VAL A 31 -24.72 3.33 -12.88
N ILE A 32 -24.81 2.00 -12.72
CA ILE A 32 -23.98 1.22 -11.81
C ILE A 32 -22.50 1.35 -12.21
N ASP A 33 -22.18 1.10 -13.47
CA ASP A 33 -20.81 1.20 -14.00
C ASP A 33 -20.28 2.65 -13.90
N ALA A 34 -21.14 3.66 -14.01
CA ALA A 34 -20.73 5.06 -13.87
C ALA A 34 -20.53 5.50 -12.40
N ALA A 35 -20.99 4.72 -11.41
CA ALA A 35 -20.85 5.05 -10.00
C ALA A 35 -19.46 4.73 -9.44
N GLY A 36 -18.64 3.98 -10.17
CA GLY A 36 -17.29 3.63 -9.73
C GLY A 36 -17.34 2.85 -8.41
N GLN A 37 -16.69 3.37 -7.37
CA GLN A 37 -16.67 2.70 -6.06
C GLN A 37 -17.92 2.97 -5.20
N ALA A 38 -18.75 3.96 -5.55
CA ALA A 38 -19.91 4.38 -4.75
C ALA A 38 -21.15 3.49 -4.95
N LEU A 39 -21.00 2.18 -4.84
CA LEU A 39 -22.05 1.19 -5.13
C LEU A 39 -23.06 0.98 -4.00
N ALA A 40 -22.69 1.29 -2.75
CA ALA A 40 -23.53 1.08 -1.58
C ALA A 40 -24.89 1.81 -1.68
N ALA A 41 -24.92 2.99 -2.30
CA ALA A 41 -26.14 3.79 -2.43
C ALA A 41 -27.08 3.34 -3.58
N LEU A 42 -26.80 2.20 -4.23
CA LEU A 42 -27.52 1.75 -5.42
C LEU A 42 -28.38 0.50 -5.22
N ASP A 43 -28.67 0.09 -3.98
CA ASP A 43 -29.46 -1.13 -3.68
C ASP A 43 -30.76 -1.22 -4.48
N GLU A 44 -31.54 -0.14 -4.54
CA GLU A 44 -32.77 -0.10 -5.36
C GLU A 44 -32.49 -0.28 -6.85
N THR A 45 -31.41 0.31 -7.36
CA THR A 45 -31.03 0.21 -8.78
C THR A 45 -30.65 -1.23 -9.14
N PHE A 46 -29.96 -1.94 -8.24
CA PHE A 46 -29.66 -3.36 -8.37
C PHE A 46 -30.93 -4.21 -8.34
N ALA A 47 -31.82 -4.00 -7.37
CA ALA A 47 -33.06 -4.74 -7.24
C ALA A 47 -33.96 -4.60 -8.48
N PHE A 48 -34.11 -3.37 -9.01
CA PHE A 48 -34.84 -3.15 -10.24
C PHE A 48 -34.16 -3.78 -11.46
N ALA A 49 -32.83 -3.76 -11.54
CA ALA A 49 -32.11 -4.39 -12.65
C ALA A 49 -32.32 -5.91 -12.68
N CYS A 50 -32.31 -6.58 -11.51
CA CYS A 50 -32.64 -8.01 -11.43
C CYS A 50 -34.07 -8.29 -11.90
N ALA A 51 -35.06 -7.61 -11.31
CA ALA A 51 -36.46 -7.84 -11.63
C ALA A 51 -36.79 -7.58 -13.11
N GLU A 52 -36.16 -6.56 -13.71
CA GLU A 52 -36.33 -6.26 -15.14
C GLU A 52 -35.59 -7.25 -16.03
N ALA A 53 -34.47 -7.82 -15.59
CA ALA A 53 -33.76 -8.87 -16.32
C ALA A 53 -34.55 -10.19 -16.30
N ASP A 54 -35.10 -10.57 -15.15
CA ASP A 54 -36.00 -11.72 -15.02
C ASP A 54 -37.24 -11.57 -15.93
N ALA A 55 -37.83 -10.37 -15.96
CA ALA A 55 -38.96 -10.07 -16.83
C ALA A 55 -38.60 -10.06 -18.33
N ALA A 56 -37.32 -9.93 -18.68
CA ALA A 56 -36.86 -9.98 -20.06
C ALA A 56 -36.65 -11.41 -20.59
N ASP A 57 -36.61 -12.42 -19.70
CA ASP A 57 -36.30 -13.81 -20.01
C ASP A 57 -34.98 -13.97 -20.81
N ASP A 58 -33.98 -13.13 -20.47
CA ASP A 58 -32.66 -13.08 -21.12
C ASP A 58 -31.57 -13.46 -20.09
N PRO A 59 -31.07 -14.72 -20.12
CA PRO A 59 -30.04 -15.19 -19.19
C PRO A 59 -28.74 -14.37 -19.25
N SER A 60 -28.33 -13.90 -20.43
CA SER A 60 -27.10 -13.11 -20.59
C SER A 60 -27.23 -11.74 -19.93
N LEU A 61 -28.43 -11.16 -20.00
CA LEU A 61 -28.73 -9.90 -19.33
C LEU A 61 -28.71 -10.03 -17.80
N LEU A 62 -29.29 -11.10 -17.27
CA LEU A 62 -29.25 -11.39 -15.83
C LEU A 62 -27.82 -11.70 -15.36
N ALA A 63 -27.02 -12.42 -16.16
CA ALA A 63 -25.60 -12.65 -15.90
C ALA A 63 -24.83 -11.32 -15.76
N ALA A 64 -25.10 -10.35 -16.64
CA ALA A 64 -24.48 -9.02 -16.57
C ALA A 64 -24.82 -8.28 -15.27
N VAL A 65 -26.06 -8.41 -14.78
CA VAL A 65 -26.49 -7.86 -13.48
C VAL A 65 -25.76 -8.55 -12.32
N GLN A 66 -25.73 -9.89 -12.32
CA GLN A 66 -25.08 -10.67 -11.27
C GLN A 66 -23.57 -10.38 -11.17
N LEU A 67 -22.88 -10.10 -12.29
CA LEU A 67 -21.48 -9.65 -12.27
C LEU A 67 -21.27 -8.32 -11.53
N ARG A 68 -22.22 -7.38 -11.63
CA ARG A 68 -22.13 -6.11 -10.86
C ARG A 68 -22.53 -6.30 -9.41
N ILE A 69 -23.44 -7.21 -9.11
CA ILE A 69 -23.78 -7.60 -7.73
C ILE A 69 -22.56 -8.21 -7.05
N ALA A 70 -21.87 -9.12 -7.74
CA ALA A 70 -20.62 -9.70 -7.26
C ALA A 70 -19.58 -8.61 -6.94
N TRP A 71 -19.47 -7.59 -7.79
CA TRP A 71 -18.61 -6.44 -7.52
C TRP A 71 -19.04 -5.68 -6.25
N LYS A 72 -20.32 -5.33 -6.11
CA LYS A 72 -20.84 -4.66 -4.91
C LYS A 72 -20.57 -5.46 -3.64
N HIS A 73 -20.81 -6.77 -3.64
CA HIS A 73 -20.59 -7.63 -2.48
C HIS A 73 -19.15 -7.58 -2.00
N ASN A 74 -18.18 -7.73 -2.89
CA ASN A 74 -16.78 -7.63 -2.49
C ASN A 74 -16.37 -6.20 -2.10
N LEU A 75 -16.81 -5.19 -2.85
CA LEU A 75 -16.33 -3.83 -2.69
C LEU A 75 -16.97 -3.11 -1.50
N SER A 76 -18.31 -3.05 -1.50
CA SER A 76 -19.07 -2.24 -0.56
C SER A 76 -19.48 -3.00 0.67
N ASP A 77 -19.93 -4.25 0.48
CA ASP A 77 -20.39 -5.09 1.59
C ASP A 77 -19.22 -5.79 2.29
N GLY A 78 -18.04 -5.85 1.64
CA GLY A 78 -16.85 -6.53 2.17
C GLY A 78 -17.00 -8.05 2.25
N ASP A 79 -17.82 -8.65 1.39
CA ASP A 79 -18.19 -10.07 1.45
C ASP A 79 -17.71 -10.82 0.19
N PRO A 80 -16.50 -11.41 0.21
CA PRO A 80 -15.98 -12.16 -0.93
C PRO A 80 -16.69 -13.51 -1.14
N VAL A 81 -17.36 -14.06 -0.11
CA VAL A 81 -18.13 -15.31 -0.24
C VAL A 81 -19.36 -15.05 -1.11
N ARG A 82 -20.18 -14.06 -0.76
CA ARG A 82 -21.34 -13.65 -1.57
C ARG A 82 -20.92 -13.15 -2.95
N SER A 83 -19.77 -12.49 -3.05
CA SER A 83 -19.21 -12.09 -4.35
C SER A 83 -18.92 -13.31 -5.23
N ARG A 84 -18.29 -14.35 -4.68
CA ARG A 84 -18.01 -15.62 -5.39
C ARG A 84 -19.29 -16.32 -5.82
N ASP A 85 -20.30 -16.36 -4.94
CA ASP A 85 -21.57 -17.03 -5.21
C ASP A 85 -22.36 -16.32 -6.32
N ALA A 86 -22.46 -14.99 -6.27
CA ALA A 86 -23.06 -14.19 -7.34
C ALA A 86 -22.29 -14.35 -8.68
N ALA A 87 -20.97 -14.48 -8.64
CA ALA A 87 -20.18 -14.76 -9.83
C ALA A 87 -20.41 -16.19 -10.37
N ALA A 88 -20.65 -17.18 -9.51
CA ALA A 88 -21.02 -18.54 -9.94
C ALA A 88 -22.39 -18.56 -10.62
N GLU A 89 -23.37 -17.85 -10.07
CA GLU A 89 -24.68 -17.67 -10.71
C GLU A 89 -24.55 -16.97 -12.07
N ALA A 90 -23.77 -15.89 -12.13
CA ALA A 90 -23.51 -15.17 -13.38
C ALA A 90 -22.89 -16.08 -14.45
N GLY A 91 -21.94 -16.95 -14.07
CA GLY A 91 -21.30 -17.89 -15.00
C GLY A 91 -22.28 -18.93 -15.55
N ALA A 92 -23.16 -19.47 -14.71
CA ALA A 92 -24.19 -20.42 -15.14
C ALA A 92 -25.19 -19.77 -16.12
N LEU A 93 -25.61 -18.54 -15.82
CA LEU A 93 -26.52 -17.77 -16.67
C LEU A 93 -25.87 -17.37 -18.00
N ALA A 94 -24.62 -16.92 -17.98
CA ALA A 94 -23.85 -16.56 -19.17
C ALA A 94 -23.70 -17.76 -20.11
N LYS A 95 -23.38 -18.94 -19.55
CA LYS A 95 -23.30 -20.19 -20.31
C LYS A 95 -24.64 -20.59 -20.93
N ALA A 96 -25.74 -20.46 -20.20
CA ALA A 96 -27.08 -20.73 -20.71
C ALA A 96 -27.48 -19.77 -21.85
N GLY A 97 -27.07 -18.50 -21.75
CA GLY A 97 -27.29 -17.47 -22.79
C GLY A 97 -26.26 -17.46 -23.92
N GLY A 98 -25.23 -18.32 -23.88
CA GLY A 98 -24.16 -18.37 -24.88
C GLY A 98 -23.19 -17.18 -24.87
N ASP A 99 -23.13 -16.41 -23.77
CA ASP A 99 -22.23 -15.27 -23.62
C ASP A 99 -20.89 -15.70 -23.01
N GLN A 100 -19.95 -16.10 -23.88
CA GLN A 100 -18.62 -16.54 -23.47
C GLN A 100 -17.79 -15.44 -22.78
N VAL A 101 -18.07 -14.16 -23.07
CA VAL A 101 -17.35 -13.05 -22.43
C VAL A 101 -17.80 -12.90 -20.99
N ALA A 102 -19.11 -12.93 -20.74
CA ALA A 102 -19.65 -12.92 -19.39
C ALA A 102 -19.24 -14.17 -18.60
N GLU A 103 -19.17 -15.34 -19.24
CA GLU A 103 -18.67 -16.58 -18.62
C GLU A 103 -17.21 -16.43 -18.16
N ALA A 104 -16.33 -15.89 -19.01
CA ALA A 104 -14.93 -15.62 -18.64
C ALA A 104 -14.80 -14.58 -17.52
N MET A 105 -15.62 -13.53 -17.52
CA MET A 105 -15.66 -12.53 -16.44
C MET A 105 -16.10 -13.16 -15.12
N ALA A 106 -17.13 -14.02 -15.15
CA ALA A 106 -17.64 -14.72 -13.98
C ALA A 106 -16.59 -15.65 -13.37
N LEU A 107 -15.93 -16.47 -14.18
CA LEU A 107 -14.82 -17.31 -13.75
C LEU A 107 -13.66 -16.46 -13.18
N THR A 108 -13.36 -15.31 -13.80
CA THR A 108 -12.34 -14.38 -13.29
C THR A 108 -12.68 -13.84 -11.90
N VAL A 109 -13.94 -13.45 -11.66
CA VAL A 109 -14.36 -13.00 -10.32
C VAL A 109 -14.30 -14.16 -9.31
N ARG A 110 -14.75 -15.36 -9.69
CA ARG A 110 -14.65 -16.56 -8.84
C ARG A 110 -13.20 -16.87 -8.46
N ALA A 111 -12.28 -16.91 -9.43
CA ALA A 111 -10.86 -17.13 -9.18
C ALA A 111 -10.27 -16.06 -8.25
N ARG A 112 -10.64 -14.79 -8.42
CA ARG A 112 -10.19 -13.71 -7.54
C ARG A 112 -10.66 -13.89 -6.10
N MET A 113 -11.95 -14.19 -5.90
CA MET A 113 -12.49 -14.42 -4.57
C MET A 113 -11.91 -15.70 -3.96
N GLY A 114 -11.72 -16.73 -4.77
CA GLY A 114 -11.02 -17.95 -4.40
C GLY A 114 -9.60 -17.66 -3.89
N ARG A 115 -8.84 -16.80 -4.57
CA ARG A 115 -7.51 -16.37 -4.11
C ARG A 115 -7.56 -15.68 -2.74
N ILE A 116 -8.54 -14.80 -2.51
CA ILE A 116 -8.73 -14.12 -1.22
C ILE A 116 -9.03 -15.14 -0.11
N LEU A 117 -9.90 -16.10 -0.40
CA LEU A 117 -10.38 -17.13 0.51
C LEU A 117 -9.43 -18.34 0.63
N ALA A 118 -8.28 -18.32 -0.05
CA ALA A 118 -7.35 -19.45 -0.17
C ALA A 118 -7.99 -20.76 -0.68
N ASP A 119 -8.92 -20.63 -1.64
CA ASP A 119 -9.53 -21.74 -2.36
C ASP A 119 -8.48 -22.45 -3.26
N PRO A 120 -8.23 -23.76 -3.09
CA PRO A 120 -7.23 -24.49 -3.87
C PRO A 120 -7.55 -24.51 -5.38
N ASP A 121 -8.82 -24.36 -5.76
CA ASP A 121 -9.25 -24.43 -7.17
C ASP A 121 -9.09 -23.08 -7.89
N ALA A 122 -8.65 -22.03 -7.21
CA ALA A 122 -8.62 -20.67 -7.76
C ALA A 122 -7.73 -20.52 -9.01
N GLU A 123 -6.61 -21.24 -9.08
CA GLU A 123 -5.73 -21.21 -10.25
C GLU A 123 -6.32 -22.01 -11.43
N ASP A 124 -6.99 -23.14 -11.16
CA ASP A 124 -7.65 -23.95 -12.18
C ASP A 124 -8.84 -23.20 -12.79
N ILE A 125 -9.64 -22.50 -11.96
CA ILE A 125 -10.74 -21.63 -12.41
C ILE A 125 -10.20 -20.48 -13.28
N LEU A 126 -9.04 -19.90 -12.93
CA LEU A 126 -8.41 -18.88 -13.76
C LEU A 126 -7.90 -19.47 -15.09
N ALA A 127 -7.35 -20.67 -15.08
CA ALA A 127 -6.93 -21.36 -16.30
C ALA A 127 -8.13 -21.64 -17.23
N GLU A 128 -9.28 -22.04 -16.68
CA GLU A 128 -10.54 -22.19 -17.41
C GLU A 128 -10.97 -20.85 -18.04
N ALA A 129 -10.93 -19.75 -17.28
CA ALA A 129 -11.27 -18.42 -17.78
C ALA A 129 -10.35 -17.96 -18.92
N LEU A 130 -9.05 -18.30 -18.86
CA LEU A 130 -8.07 -17.99 -19.90
C LEU A 130 -8.22 -18.84 -21.17
N ALA A 131 -8.83 -20.03 -21.05
CA ALA A 131 -9.07 -20.92 -22.19
C ALA A 131 -10.29 -20.51 -23.03
N LEU A 132 -11.19 -19.69 -22.47
CA LEU A 132 -12.32 -19.15 -23.21
C LEU A 132 -11.85 -18.14 -24.27
N PRO A 133 -12.52 -18.06 -25.44
CA PRO A 133 -12.18 -17.10 -26.48
C PRO A 133 -12.20 -15.66 -25.96
N ALA A 134 -11.04 -14.99 -26.02
CA ALA A 134 -10.93 -13.61 -25.59
C ALA A 134 -11.41 -12.66 -26.71
N PRO A 135 -12.18 -11.60 -26.39
CA PRO A 135 -12.44 -10.53 -27.34
C PRO A 135 -11.14 -9.80 -27.67
N GLU A 136 -11.03 -9.28 -28.90
CA GLU A 136 -9.85 -8.51 -29.37
C GLU A 136 -9.59 -7.27 -28.50
N VAL A 137 -10.65 -6.76 -27.87
CA VAL A 137 -10.62 -5.71 -26.86
C VAL A 137 -11.25 -6.25 -25.57
N PRO A 138 -10.51 -6.27 -24.43
CA PRO A 138 -11.09 -6.65 -23.15
C PRO A 138 -12.24 -5.71 -22.77
N LEU A 139 -13.44 -6.27 -22.51
CA LEU A 139 -14.52 -5.53 -21.89
C LEU A 139 -14.30 -5.52 -20.37
N GLY A 140 -13.88 -4.39 -19.81
CA GLY A 140 -13.66 -4.22 -18.37
C GLY A 140 -12.41 -4.95 -17.88
N MET A 141 -11.28 -4.24 -17.88
CA MET A 141 -9.96 -4.79 -17.54
C MET A 141 -9.91 -5.42 -16.15
N ARG A 142 -10.69 -4.86 -15.21
CA ARG A 142 -10.83 -5.44 -13.87
C ARG A 142 -11.25 -6.91 -13.92
N ASN A 143 -12.12 -7.34 -14.82
CA ASN A 143 -12.61 -8.71 -14.89
C ASN A 143 -12.01 -9.51 -16.04
N ALA A 144 -10.94 -8.99 -16.68
CA ALA A 144 -10.23 -9.73 -17.71
C ALA A 144 -9.34 -10.83 -17.06
N PRO A 145 -9.42 -12.09 -17.52
CA PRO A 145 -8.61 -13.18 -16.96
C PRO A 145 -7.11 -12.92 -17.14
N GLN A 146 -6.72 -12.30 -18.26
CA GLN A 146 -5.35 -11.85 -18.53
C GLN A 146 -4.82 -10.91 -17.45
N TYR A 147 -5.68 -10.02 -16.94
CA TYR A 147 -5.32 -9.09 -15.86
C TYR A 147 -5.23 -9.79 -14.52
N LEU A 148 -6.13 -10.72 -14.21
CA LEU A 148 -6.06 -11.48 -12.96
C LEU A 148 -4.79 -12.34 -12.90
N ALA A 149 -4.37 -12.94 -14.02
CA ALA A 149 -3.10 -13.65 -14.11
C ALA A 149 -1.90 -12.75 -13.78
N VAL A 150 -1.92 -11.47 -14.20
CA VAL A 150 -0.93 -10.48 -13.77
C VAL A 150 -0.98 -10.24 -12.27
N ARG A 151 -2.17 -10.13 -11.68
CA ARG A 151 -2.34 -9.94 -10.24
C ARG A 151 -1.83 -11.15 -9.45
N HIS A 152 -2.06 -12.37 -9.91
CA HIS A 152 -1.50 -13.59 -9.31
C HIS A 152 0.03 -13.58 -9.41
N ALA A 153 0.61 -13.24 -10.57
CA ALA A 153 2.05 -13.08 -10.72
C ALA A 153 2.65 -12.03 -9.76
N LEU A 154 1.92 -10.94 -9.48
CA LEU A 154 2.30 -9.96 -8.46
C LEU A 154 2.31 -10.56 -7.04
N PHE A 155 1.26 -11.29 -6.67
CA PHE A 155 1.13 -11.93 -5.36
C PHE A 155 2.19 -13.03 -5.15
N ASP A 156 2.56 -13.74 -6.21
CA ASP A 156 3.57 -14.80 -6.24
C ASP A 156 5.00 -14.29 -6.44
N ASP A 157 5.23 -12.97 -6.37
CA ASP A 157 6.55 -12.33 -6.51
C ASP A 157 7.21 -12.50 -7.91
N ARG A 158 6.45 -12.91 -8.92
CA ARG A 158 6.87 -13.00 -10.33
C ARG A 158 6.80 -11.64 -11.03
N LEU A 159 7.53 -10.65 -10.50
CA LEU A 159 7.45 -9.24 -10.92
C LEU A 159 7.86 -8.99 -12.37
N ALA A 160 8.81 -9.77 -12.91
CA ALA A 160 9.24 -9.63 -14.30
C ALA A 160 8.14 -10.08 -15.29
N ASP A 161 7.43 -11.17 -14.97
CA ASP A 161 6.29 -11.67 -15.74
C ASP A 161 5.13 -10.66 -15.69
N ALA A 162 4.76 -10.23 -14.48
CA ALA A 162 3.71 -9.22 -14.28
C ALA A 162 4.00 -7.94 -15.08
N ARG A 163 5.23 -7.43 -15.01
CA ARG A 163 5.65 -6.25 -15.78
C ARG A 163 5.47 -6.43 -17.28
N SER A 164 5.98 -7.55 -17.81
CA SER A 164 5.99 -7.80 -19.25
C SER A 164 4.57 -7.87 -19.80
N ARG A 165 3.67 -8.55 -19.10
CA ARG A 165 2.24 -8.61 -19.44
C ARG A 165 1.55 -7.25 -19.35
N LEU A 166 1.82 -6.46 -18.31
CA LEU A 166 1.25 -5.11 -18.17
C LEU A 166 1.67 -4.17 -19.30
N LEU A 167 2.92 -4.25 -19.75
CA LEU A 167 3.42 -3.43 -20.86
C LEU A 167 2.79 -3.82 -22.21
N VAL A 168 2.38 -5.08 -22.38
CA VAL A 168 1.59 -5.51 -23.54
C VAL A 168 0.14 -5.02 -23.44
N LEU A 169 -0.43 -5.06 -22.23
CA LEU A 169 -1.82 -4.66 -21.99
C LEU A 169 -2.02 -3.13 -22.11
N LEU A 170 -1.04 -2.32 -21.70
CA LEU A 170 -1.19 -0.86 -21.65
C LEU A 170 -1.57 -0.23 -23.00
N PRO A 171 -0.86 -0.47 -24.12
CA PRO A 171 -1.27 0.07 -25.42
C PRO A 171 -2.62 -0.45 -25.89
N ALA A 172 -2.98 -1.69 -25.53
CA ALA A 172 -4.26 -2.27 -25.90
C ALA A 172 -5.43 -1.55 -25.22
N VAL A 173 -5.35 -1.34 -23.90
CA VAL A 173 -6.39 -0.60 -23.15
C VAL A 173 -6.43 0.89 -23.52
N GLN A 174 -5.30 1.49 -23.92
CA GLN A 174 -5.28 2.88 -24.40
C GLN A 174 -6.09 3.05 -25.70
N ARG A 175 -6.08 2.05 -26.60
CA ARG A 175 -6.86 2.09 -27.84
C ARG A 175 -8.37 2.01 -27.61
N THR A 176 -8.82 1.45 -26.49
CA THR A 176 -10.25 1.33 -26.16
C THR A 176 -10.85 2.66 -25.69
N GLY A 177 -10.01 3.59 -25.23
CA GLY A 177 -10.44 4.86 -24.64
C GLY A 177 -11.01 4.75 -23.22
N SER A 178 -10.95 3.56 -22.59
CA SER A 178 -11.45 3.35 -21.23
C SER A 178 -10.45 3.88 -20.19
N ALA A 179 -10.81 5.00 -19.55
CA ALA A 179 -9.98 5.60 -18.50
C ALA A 179 -9.80 4.66 -17.29
N GLU A 180 -10.82 3.86 -16.96
CA GLU A 180 -10.76 2.90 -15.85
C GLU A 180 -9.79 1.75 -16.16
N ASP A 181 -9.80 1.23 -17.38
CA ASP A 181 -8.91 0.14 -17.78
C ASP A 181 -7.44 0.60 -17.82
N VAL A 182 -7.20 1.81 -18.35
CA VAL A 182 -5.88 2.42 -18.32
C VAL A 182 -5.42 2.67 -16.87
N PHE A 183 -6.32 3.13 -16.00
CA PHE A 183 -6.03 3.31 -14.58
C PHE A 183 -5.61 2.00 -13.91
N GLU A 184 -6.33 0.89 -14.14
CA GLU A 184 -6.01 -0.42 -13.56
C GLU A 184 -4.60 -0.90 -13.95
N VAL A 185 -4.25 -0.76 -15.23
CA VAL A 185 -2.91 -1.14 -15.72
C VAL A 185 -1.83 -0.24 -15.10
N LEU A 186 -2.05 1.09 -15.05
CA LEU A 186 -1.09 2.03 -14.44
C LEU A 186 -0.92 1.80 -12.94
N ARG A 187 -1.99 1.47 -12.22
CA ARG A 187 -1.95 1.10 -10.80
C ARG A 187 -1.06 -0.12 -10.58
N SER A 188 -1.26 -1.18 -11.36
CA SER A 188 -0.45 -2.40 -11.24
C SER A 188 1.00 -2.19 -11.70
N LEU A 189 1.24 -1.38 -12.72
CA LEU A 189 2.60 -0.97 -13.11
C LEU A 189 3.29 -0.20 -11.98
N THR A 190 2.59 0.72 -11.32
CA THR A 190 3.12 1.42 -10.15
C THR A 190 3.60 0.41 -9.10
N GLU A 191 2.75 -0.53 -8.70
CA GLU A 191 3.10 -1.55 -7.71
C GLU A 191 4.32 -2.40 -8.13
N VAL A 192 4.36 -2.85 -9.38
CA VAL A 192 5.49 -3.62 -9.92
C VAL A 192 6.79 -2.81 -9.87
N GLU A 193 6.79 -1.58 -10.37
CA GLU A 193 7.99 -0.75 -10.46
C GLU A 193 8.50 -0.38 -9.06
N LEU A 194 7.60 -0.02 -8.13
CA LEU A 194 8.00 0.29 -6.74
C LEU A 194 8.63 -0.92 -6.04
N ARG A 195 8.03 -2.12 -6.18
CA ARG A 195 8.56 -3.34 -5.56
C ARG A 195 9.91 -3.76 -6.12
N ARG A 196 10.17 -3.48 -7.40
CA ARG A 196 11.47 -3.70 -8.06
C ARG A 196 12.50 -2.61 -7.74
N GLY A 197 12.13 -1.57 -7.00
CA GLY A 197 12.99 -0.43 -6.70
C GLY A 197 13.14 0.59 -7.83
N ALA A 198 12.28 0.58 -8.83
CA ALA A 198 12.24 1.60 -9.88
C ALA A 198 11.32 2.76 -9.45
N CYS A 199 11.64 3.43 -8.33
CA CYS A 199 10.74 4.40 -7.70
C CYS A 199 10.34 5.56 -8.62
N ALA A 200 11.27 6.04 -9.44
CA ALA A 200 11.00 7.12 -10.40
C ALA A 200 9.95 6.72 -11.45
N LEU A 201 10.03 5.49 -11.99
CA LEU A 201 9.06 4.96 -12.94
C LEU A 201 7.70 4.71 -12.26
N GLY A 202 7.70 4.12 -11.06
CA GLY A 202 6.48 3.93 -10.28
C GLY A 202 5.78 5.26 -9.99
N ALA A 203 6.52 6.30 -9.60
CA ALA A 203 5.97 7.64 -9.39
C ALA A 203 5.40 8.28 -10.68
N ALA A 204 6.00 8.01 -11.84
CA ALA A 204 5.48 8.48 -13.11
C ALA A 204 4.14 7.83 -13.47
N HIS A 205 4.01 6.50 -13.30
CA HIS A 205 2.75 5.79 -13.50
C HIS A 205 1.68 6.25 -12.50
N ALA A 206 2.03 6.42 -11.22
CA ALA A 206 1.12 6.90 -10.19
C ALA A 206 0.57 8.28 -10.51
N ARG A 207 1.43 9.21 -10.95
CA ARG A 207 1.02 10.56 -11.35
C ARG A 207 0.05 10.52 -12.53
N ARG A 208 0.36 9.71 -13.56
CA ARG A 208 -0.53 9.58 -14.72
C ARG A 208 -1.87 8.95 -14.35
N ALA A 209 -1.87 7.95 -13.47
CA ALA A 209 -3.10 7.33 -12.97
C ALA A 209 -3.97 8.37 -12.24
N LEU A 210 -3.35 9.21 -11.41
CA LEU A 210 -4.04 10.27 -10.70
C LEU A 210 -4.61 11.36 -11.62
N GLU A 211 -3.81 11.85 -12.57
CA GLU A 211 -4.26 12.82 -13.59
C GLU A 211 -5.46 12.28 -14.35
N LEU A 212 -5.39 11.02 -14.80
CA LEU A 212 -6.47 10.35 -15.51
C LEU A 212 -7.74 10.22 -14.66
N THR A 213 -7.61 9.87 -13.38
CA THR A 213 -8.74 9.80 -12.45
C THR A 213 -9.45 11.16 -12.34
N ILE A 214 -8.71 12.26 -12.28
CA ILE A 214 -9.26 13.61 -12.22
C ILE A 214 -9.93 13.98 -13.56
N GLU A 215 -9.23 13.78 -14.68
CA GLU A 215 -9.71 14.09 -16.04
C GLU A 215 -11.01 13.34 -16.36
N ALA A 216 -11.09 12.07 -15.97
CA ALA A 216 -12.23 11.20 -16.28
C ALA A 216 -13.31 11.20 -15.19
N GLY A 217 -13.10 11.86 -14.04
CA GLY A 217 -14.05 11.86 -12.92
C GLY A 217 -14.26 10.49 -12.29
N LEU A 218 -13.20 9.67 -12.19
CA LEU A 218 -13.27 8.37 -11.53
C LEU A 218 -13.27 8.54 -10.00
N SER A 219 -13.73 7.51 -9.28
CA SER A 219 -13.63 7.47 -7.82
C SER A 219 -12.19 7.70 -7.35
N PRO A 220 -11.95 8.63 -6.42
CA PRO A 220 -10.60 9.11 -6.13
C PRO A 220 -9.84 8.25 -5.13
N GLY A 221 -10.52 7.42 -4.33
CA GLY A 221 -9.92 6.53 -3.32
C GLY A 221 -8.77 5.67 -3.87
N PRO A 222 -8.98 4.91 -4.95
CA PRO A 222 -7.94 4.12 -5.60
C PRO A 222 -6.71 4.93 -6.02
N ALA A 223 -6.90 6.08 -6.67
CA ALA A 223 -5.79 6.91 -7.14
C ALA A 223 -4.99 7.52 -5.99
N TRP A 224 -5.66 7.89 -4.89
CA TRP A 224 -4.98 8.37 -3.68
C TRP A 224 -4.14 7.30 -3.01
N TYR A 225 -4.59 6.05 -2.99
CA TYR A 225 -3.75 4.94 -2.51
C TYR A 225 -2.50 4.75 -3.39
N VAL A 226 -2.65 4.80 -4.72
CA VAL A 226 -1.52 4.69 -5.66
C VAL A 226 -0.52 5.83 -5.47
N ALA A 227 -1.00 7.07 -5.33
CA ALA A 227 -0.15 8.21 -5.04
C ALA A 227 0.55 8.08 -3.67
N ALA A 228 -0.16 7.59 -2.64
CA ALA A 228 0.42 7.39 -1.32
C ALA A 228 1.57 6.39 -1.32
N THR A 229 1.42 5.25 -2.02
CA THR A 229 2.47 4.23 -2.11
C THR A 229 3.68 4.71 -2.91
N ALA A 230 3.47 5.45 -4.01
CA ALA A 230 4.57 6.06 -4.77
C ALA A 230 5.34 7.10 -3.95
N GLU A 231 4.64 7.94 -3.20
CA GLU A 231 5.25 8.93 -2.32
C GLU A 231 6.00 8.29 -1.14
N ALA A 232 5.46 7.20 -0.58
CA ALA A 232 6.12 6.46 0.50
C ALA A 232 7.39 5.75 0.00
N ALA A 233 7.42 5.34 -1.26
CA ALA A 233 8.56 4.65 -1.84
C ALA A 233 9.67 5.61 -2.28
N GLY A 234 9.36 6.65 -3.07
CA GLY A 234 10.36 7.52 -3.69
C GLY A 234 10.14 9.02 -3.60
N GLY A 235 9.16 9.46 -2.80
CA GLY A 235 8.78 10.86 -2.69
C GLY A 235 9.00 11.43 -1.29
N SER A 236 7.92 11.66 -0.55
CA SER A 236 7.97 12.11 0.85
C SER A 236 6.92 11.39 1.69
N PHE A 237 7.33 10.92 2.88
CA PHE A 237 6.40 10.38 3.88
C PHE A 237 5.28 11.35 4.25
N ALA A 238 5.54 12.66 4.28
CA ALA A 238 4.50 13.65 4.57
C ALA A 238 3.42 13.69 3.48
N ARG A 239 3.82 13.66 2.20
CA ARG A 239 2.88 13.59 1.06
C ARG A 239 2.17 12.25 1.02
N ALA A 240 2.88 11.15 1.29
CA ALA A 240 2.30 9.82 1.37
C ALA A 240 1.16 9.75 2.40
N ALA A 241 1.41 10.24 3.63
CA ALA A 241 0.38 10.30 4.67
C ALA A 241 -0.79 11.21 4.28
N ALA A 242 -0.52 12.34 3.61
CA ALA A 242 -1.58 13.24 3.14
C ALA A 242 -2.50 12.56 2.10
N TYR A 243 -1.93 11.86 1.11
CA TYR A 243 -2.70 11.09 0.14
C TYR A 243 -3.43 9.92 0.78
N ALA A 244 -2.79 9.16 1.67
CA ALA A 244 -3.42 8.04 2.37
C ALA A 244 -4.66 8.50 3.14
N ARG A 245 -4.57 9.61 3.90
CA ARG A 245 -5.73 10.18 4.62
C ARG A 245 -6.85 10.66 3.70
N ARG A 246 -6.54 11.18 2.51
CA ARG A 246 -7.55 11.54 1.49
C ARG A 246 -8.22 10.30 0.93
N GLY A 247 -7.45 9.26 0.63
CA GLY A 247 -7.95 7.97 0.15
C GLY A 247 -8.86 7.29 1.16
N ILE A 248 -8.48 7.29 2.45
CA ILE A 248 -9.29 6.75 3.56
C ILE A 248 -10.65 7.45 3.61
N ARG A 249 -10.68 8.80 3.66
CA ARG A 249 -11.94 9.55 3.72
C ARG A 249 -12.83 9.29 2.50
N ALA A 250 -12.25 9.32 1.30
CA ALA A 250 -13.01 9.04 0.08
C ALA A 250 -13.58 7.62 0.08
N SER A 251 -12.82 6.64 0.57
CA SER A 251 -13.27 5.25 0.64
C SER A 251 -14.36 5.07 1.71
N GLU A 252 -14.28 5.77 2.84
CA GLU A 252 -15.35 5.79 3.84
C GLU A 252 -16.64 6.41 3.29
N GLU A 253 -16.54 7.52 2.55
CA GLU A 253 -17.68 8.19 1.90
C GLU A 253 -18.35 7.29 0.84
N GLU A 254 -17.55 6.61 0.00
CA GLU A 254 -18.03 5.69 -1.04
C GLU A 254 -18.36 4.29 -0.50
N HIS A 255 -18.10 4.03 0.78
CA HIS A 255 -18.20 2.71 1.43
C HIS A 255 -17.33 1.64 0.72
N ASP A 256 -16.17 2.01 0.19
CA ASP A 256 -15.20 1.10 -0.43
C ASP A 256 -14.32 0.42 0.62
N GLN A 257 -14.67 -0.81 1.00
CA GLN A 257 -13.92 -1.58 2.01
C GLN A 257 -12.54 -2.02 1.51
N VAL A 258 -12.38 -2.19 0.19
CA VAL A 258 -11.15 -2.71 -0.43
C VAL A 258 -10.05 -1.65 -0.41
N PHE A 259 -10.37 -0.42 -0.78
CA PHE A 259 -9.41 0.69 -0.77
C PHE A 259 -9.33 1.43 0.55
N LEU A 260 -10.33 1.32 1.43
CA LEU A 260 -10.19 1.73 2.83
C LEU A 260 -9.04 0.99 3.51
N SER A 261 -9.03 -0.34 3.45
CA SER A 261 -7.96 -1.19 4.01
C SER A 261 -6.58 -0.84 3.42
N ARG A 262 -6.50 -0.63 2.10
CA ARG A 262 -5.26 -0.22 1.40
C ARG A 262 -4.76 1.17 1.80
N GLY A 263 -5.67 2.13 1.96
CA GLY A 263 -5.35 3.47 2.43
C GLY A 263 -4.81 3.47 3.86
N LEU A 264 -5.44 2.69 4.74
CA LEU A 264 -4.98 2.48 6.12
C LEU A 264 -3.60 1.80 6.15
N TYR A 265 -3.38 0.78 5.34
CA TYR A 265 -2.06 0.13 5.23
C TYR A 265 -0.96 1.12 4.79
N ALA A 266 -1.22 1.94 3.77
CA ALA A 266 -0.27 2.96 3.33
C ALA A 266 0.02 3.98 4.45
N LEU A 267 -1.00 4.42 5.19
CA LEU A 267 -0.83 5.32 6.32
C LEU A 267 -0.03 4.67 7.47
N GLY A 268 -0.38 3.45 7.86
CA GLY A 268 0.29 2.72 8.93
C GLY A 268 1.76 2.43 8.64
N THR A 269 2.08 2.15 7.37
CA THR A 269 3.47 1.98 6.91
C THR A 269 4.27 3.28 7.10
N VAL A 270 3.68 4.43 6.74
CA VAL A 270 4.32 5.73 6.93
C VAL A 270 4.50 6.05 8.42
N GLU A 271 3.45 5.84 9.22
CA GLU A 271 3.49 6.07 10.67
C GLU A 271 4.58 5.23 11.36
N LEU A 272 4.71 3.95 10.96
CA LEU A 272 5.78 3.09 11.42
C LEU A 272 7.16 3.62 11.02
N ALA A 273 7.33 3.98 9.74
CA ALA A 273 8.60 4.47 9.20
C ALA A 273 9.06 5.76 9.88
N THR A 274 8.13 6.65 10.23
CA THR A 274 8.41 7.92 10.92
C THR A 274 8.50 7.79 12.45
N GLY A 275 8.38 6.59 13.01
CA GLY A 275 8.52 6.32 14.44
C GLY A 275 7.27 6.58 15.29
N GLU A 276 6.10 6.79 14.67
CA GLU A 276 4.81 6.99 15.32
C GLU A 276 4.18 5.62 15.68
N ALA A 277 4.92 4.79 16.42
CA ALA A 277 4.59 3.37 16.63
C ALA A 277 3.18 3.11 17.16
N ALA A 278 2.73 3.89 18.15
CA ALA A 278 1.38 3.73 18.72
C ALA A 278 0.28 4.04 17.69
N ARG A 279 0.48 5.03 16.81
CA ARG A 279 -0.48 5.33 15.73
C ARG A 279 -0.46 4.23 14.67
N ALA A 280 0.73 3.78 14.28
CA ALA A 280 0.88 2.68 13.34
C ALA A 280 0.15 1.41 13.82
N VAL A 281 0.27 1.05 15.11
CA VAL A 281 -0.47 -0.07 15.71
C VAL A 281 -1.98 0.15 15.60
N ALA A 282 -2.50 1.32 15.98
CA ALA A 282 -3.93 1.61 15.89
C ALA A 282 -4.45 1.54 14.44
N THR A 283 -3.74 2.17 13.51
CA THR A 283 -4.09 2.19 12.09
C THR A 283 -4.05 0.80 11.46
N LEU A 284 -3.01 0.00 11.73
CA LEU A 284 -2.85 -1.34 11.16
C LEU A 284 -3.75 -2.39 11.83
N ARG A 285 -4.16 -2.20 13.09
CA ARG A 285 -5.22 -3.02 13.70
C ARG A 285 -6.56 -2.84 12.99
N ARG A 286 -6.88 -1.62 12.55
CA ARG A 286 -8.07 -1.38 11.71
C ARG A 286 -8.00 -2.11 10.37
N VAL A 287 -6.80 -2.29 9.81
CA VAL A 287 -6.60 -3.14 8.61
C VAL A 287 -6.93 -4.61 8.95
N ALA A 288 -6.42 -5.11 10.08
CA ALA A 288 -6.68 -6.47 10.54
C ALA A 288 -8.19 -6.73 10.76
N GLU A 289 -8.89 -5.80 11.42
CA GLU A 289 -10.34 -5.87 11.65
C GLU A 289 -11.13 -5.92 10.33
N LEU A 290 -10.73 -5.12 9.34
CA LEU A 290 -11.36 -5.12 8.02
C LEU A 290 -11.11 -6.42 7.26
N GLU A 291 -9.88 -6.96 7.29
CA GLU A 291 -9.57 -8.22 6.63
C GLU A 291 -10.24 -9.43 7.30
N GLU A 292 -10.37 -9.42 8.64
CA GLU A 292 -11.12 -10.43 9.37
C GLU A 292 -12.60 -10.39 8.99
N ALA A 293 -13.21 -9.20 8.94
CA ALA A 293 -14.58 -9.02 8.48
C ALA A 293 -14.77 -9.46 7.01
N GLN A 294 -13.75 -9.27 6.17
CA GLN A 294 -13.70 -9.73 4.79
C GLN A 294 -13.28 -11.19 4.63
N GLN A 295 -12.98 -11.90 5.73
CA GLN A 295 -12.54 -13.30 5.69
C GLN A 295 -11.32 -13.54 4.78
N VAL A 296 -10.41 -12.57 4.69
CA VAL A 296 -9.20 -12.68 3.88
C VAL A 296 -8.26 -13.70 4.51
N VAL A 297 -7.90 -14.73 3.75
CA VAL A 297 -7.00 -15.80 4.20
C VAL A 297 -5.59 -15.63 3.64
N ASP A 298 -5.46 -15.28 2.36
CA ASP A 298 -4.15 -15.15 1.72
C ASP A 298 -3.43 -13.84 2.15
N PRO A 299 -2.33 -13.89 2.92
CA PRO A 299 -1.66 -12.69 3.44
C PRO A 299 -0.90 -11.90 2.36
N SER A 300 -0.87 -12.39 1.11
CA SER A 300 -0.30 -11.65 -0.02
C SER A 300 -1.27 -10.62 -0.62
N ILE A 301 -2.57 -10.68 -0.29
CA ILE A 301 -3.59 -9.73 -0.78
C ILE A 301 -3.28 -8.30 -0.32
N LEU A 302 -2.92 -8.14 0.96
CA LEU A 302 -2.37 -6.91 1.52
C LEU A 302 -1.35 -7.29 2.62
N ARG A 303 -0.10 -6.89 2.42
CA ARG A 303 1.03 -7.33 3.25
C ARG A 303 1.20 -6.47 4.50
N TRP A 304 0.19 -6.39 5.36
CA TRP A 304 0.22 -5.54 6.57
C TRP A 304 0.79 -6.25 7.81
N HIS A 305 0.77 -7.59 7.83
CA HIS A 305 1.11 -8.41 8.99
C HIS A 305 2.52 -8.12 9.55
N GLY A 306 3.52 -7.99 8.66
CA GLY A 306 4.90 -7.66 9.06
C GLY A 306 4.99 -6.27 9.68
N GLU A 307 4.36 -5.29 9.05
CA GLU A 307 4.29 -3.90 9.49
C GLU A 307 3.60 -3.78 10.86
N LEU A 308 2.49 -4.50 11.09
CA LEU A 308 1.84 -4.49 12.40
C LEU A 308 2.75 -5.14 13.46
N ALA A 309 3.38 -6.28 13.15
CA ALA A 309 4.31 -6.92 14.09
C ALA A 309 5.51 -6.02 14.43
N GLU A 310 6.08 -5.32 13.44
CA GLU A 310 7.14 -4.33 13.68
C GLU A 310 6.66 -3.15 14.53
N ALA A 311 5.44 -2.66 14.28
CA ALA A 311 4.82 -1.59 15.05
C ALA A 311 4.57 -2.01 16.51
N LEU A 312 4.12 -3.23 16.74
CA LEU A 312 3.92 -3.80 18.07
C LEU A 312 5.25 -3.89 18.84
N VAL A 313 6.32 -4.39 18.22
CA VAL A 313 7.66 -4.39 18.85
C VAL A 313 8.13 -2.97 19.16
N ALA A 314 7.89 -2.01 18.26
CA ALA A 314 8.26 -0.61 18.47
C ALA A 314 7.42 0.07 19.58
N ALA A 315 6.20 -0.41 19.82
CA ALA A 315 5.31 0.02 20.89
C ALA A 315 5.47 -0.76 22.20
N ASP A 316 6.58 -1.49 22.36
CA ASP A 316 6.90 -2.29 23.55
C ASP A 316 5.95 -3.48 23.82
N ASP A 317 5.36 -4.04 22.75
CA ASP A 317 4.53 -5.26 22.78
C ASP A 317 5.11 -6.38 21.90
N PRO A 318 6.29 -6.95 22.25
CA PRO A 318 6.88 -8.05 21.50
C PRO A 318 6.07 -9.35 21.62
N ALA A 319 5.27 -9.52 22.68
CA ALA A 319 4.41 -10.69 22.86
C ALA A 319 3.27 -10.71 21.85
N GLY A 320 2.57 -9.58 21.68
CA GLY A 320 1.54 -9.42 20.64
C GLY A 320 2.10 -9.58 19.23
N ALA A 321 3.31 -9.07 18.99
CA ALA A 321 4.00 -9.27 17.72
C ALA A 321 4.24 -10.77 17.44
N VAL A 322 4.78 -11.52 18.41
CA VAL A 322 5.02 -12.96 18.26
C VAL A 322 3.73 -13.73 18.04
N ALA A 323 2.66 -13.42 18.78
CA ALA A 323 1.36 -14.07 18.60
C ALA A 323 0.80 -13.87 17.17
N LEU A 324 0.87 -12.64 16.64
CA LEU A 324 0.47 -12.36 15.26
C LEU A 324 1.31 -13.15 14.25
N LEU A 325 2.64 -13.16 14.43
CA LEU A 325 3.57 -13.88 13.55
C LEU A 325 3.30 -15.39 13.57
N ASP A 326 3.05 -15.97 14.73
CA ASP A 326 2.74 -17.40 14.89
C ASP A 326 1.41 -17.77 14.23
N ALA A 327 0.43 -16.87 14.25
CA ALA A 327 -0.87 -17.09 13.61
C ALA A 327 -0.79 -17.07 12.07
N VAL A 328 -0.06 -16.11 11.48
CA VAL A 328 -0.03 -15.93 10.00
C VAL A 328 1.02 -16.80 9.30
N THR A 329 2.12 -17.14 9.97
CA THR A 329 3.23 -17.87 9.34
C THR A 329 2.82 -19.24 8.75
N PRO A 330 2.02 -20.08 9.41
CA PRO A 330 1.58 -21.36 8.85
C PRO A 330 0.83 -21.20 7.52
N VAL A 331 -0.08 -20.21 7.44
CA VAL A 331 -0.85 -19.90 6.23
C VAL A 331 0.08 -19.45 5.12
N ALA A 332 0.96 -18.47 5.39
CA ALA A 332 1.94 -17.99 4.42
C ALA A 332 2.88 -19.09 3.89
N ARG A 333 3.25 -20.07 4.74
CA ARG A 333 4.04 -21.24 4.32
C ARG A 333 3.24 -22.18 3.43
N SER A 334 2.01 -22.52 3.82
CA SER A 334 1.16 -23.42 3.04
C SER A 334 0.84 -22.89 1.64
N LEU A 335 0.77 -21.56 1.50
CA LEU A 335 0.53 -20.86 0.24
C LEU A 335 1.83 -20.40 -0.46
N GLU A 336 3.00 -20.80 0.05
CA GLU A 336 4.31 -20.49 -0.53
C GLU A 336 4.59 -18.99 -0.75
N ARG A 337 4.11 -18.13 0.16
CA ARG A 337 4.22 -16.66 0.05
C ARG A 337 5.60 -16.16 0.48
N THR A 338 6.59 -16.34 -0.39
CA THR A 338 8.02 -16.14 -0.07
C THR A 338 8.35 -14.73 0.43
N SER A 339 7.91 -13.66 -0.25
CA SER A 339 8.16 -12.29 0.23
C SER A 339 7.42 -11.96 1.53
N VAL A 340 6.23 -12.53 1.74
CA VAL A 340 5.48 -12.38 2.99
C VAL A 340 6.27 -13.02 4.13
N LEU A 341 6.72 -14.26 3.97
CA LEU A 341 7.55 -14.96 4.95
C LEU A 341 8.81 -14.18 5.32
N ALA A 342 9.50 -13.59 4.33
CA ALA A 342 10.65 -12.75 4.59
C ALA A 342 10.30 -11.49 5.42
N ALA A 343 9.15 -10.85 5.16
CA ALA A 343 8.68 -9.71 5.94
C ALA A 343 8.33 -10.11 7.39
N LEU A 344 7.68 -11.26 7.58
CA LEU A 344 7.40 -11.83 8.91
C LEU A 344 8.70 -12.13 9.67
N ASP A 345 9.72 -12.66 8.99
CA ASP A 345 11.02 -12.95 9.60
C ASP A 345 11.79 -11.68 9.97
N ARG A 346 11.63 -10.57 9.23
CA ARG A 346 12.17 -9.26 9.63
C ARG A 346 11.56 -8.83 10.97
N ALA A 347 10.23 -8.90 11.09
CA ALA A 347 9.54 -8.57 12.34
C ALA A 347 9.91 -9.52 13.49
N ARG A 348 10.04 -10.83 13.21
CA ARG A 348 10.52 -11.82 14.19
C ARG A 348 11.93 -11.48 14.70
N GLY A 349 12.83 -11.06 13.82
CA GLY A 349 14.18 -10.64 14.20
C GLY A 349 14.15 -9.46 15.19
N LEU A 350 13.27 -8.49 14.97
CA LEU A 350 13.07 -7.38 15.90
C LEU A 350 12.47 -7.83 17.24
N ALA A 351 11.52 -8.76 17.23
CA ALA A 351 10.93 -9.34 18.43
C ALA A 351 11.96 -10.12 19.27
N LEU A 352 12.78 -10.97 18.63
CA LEU A 352 13.89 -11.69 19.29
C LEU A 352 14.85 -10.71 19.98
N SER A 353 15.21 -9.61 19.31
CA SER A 353 16.06 -8.58 19.93
C SER A 353 15.39 -7.92 21.13
N ALA A 354 14.06 -7.73 21.12
CA ALA A 354 13.33 -7.16 22.25
C ALA A 354 13.22 -8.15 23.43
N GLN A 355 13.18 -9.45 23.15
CA GLN A 355 13.14 -10.53 24.13
C GLN A 355 14.51 -10.90 24.72
N GLY A 356 15.59 -10.23 24.32
CA GLY A 356 16.92 -10.48 24.85
C GLY A 356 17.73 -11.54 24.09
N GLU A 357 17.35 -11.87 22.86
CA GLU A 357 18.07 -12.79 21.97
C GLU A 357 18.72 -12.07 20.76
N PRO A 358 19.66 -11.14 20.98
CA PRO A 358 20.13 -10.27 19.91
C PRO A 358 21.06 -10.98 18.90
N GLU A 359 21.74 -12.06 19.28
CA GLU A 359 22.52 -12.90 18.35
C GLU A 359 21.61 -13.59 17.33
N SER A 360 20.54 -14.26 17.81
CA SER A 360 19.51 -14.88 16.97
C SER A 360 18.85 -13.86 16.05
N ALA A 361 18.52 -12.68 16.59
CA ALA A 361 17.97 -11.57 15.82
C ALA A 361 18.88 -11.14 14.66
N VAL A 362 20.18 -10.97 14.91
CA VAL A 362 21.14 -10.56 13.87
C VAL A 362 21.30 -11.64 12.80
N ALA A 363 21.39 -12.91 13.19
CA ALA A 363 21.48 -14.02 12.24
C ALA A 363 20.25 -14.06 11.33
N LEU A 364 19.04 -13.96 11.91
CA LEU A 364 17.78 -13.96 11.17
C LEU A 364 17.69 -12.75 10.23
N LEU A 365 17.99 -11.54 10.71
CA LEU A 365 17.90 -10.32 9.88
C LEU A 365 18.88 -10.34 8.71
N ARG A 366 20.10 -10.90 8.87
CA ARG A 366 21.05 -11.07 7.76
C ARG A 366 20.53 -12.06 6.72
N ALA A 367 20.01 -13.21 7.15
CA ALA A 367 19.41 -14.19 6.25
C ALA A 367 18.18 -13.62 5.53
N THR A 368 17.36 -12.82 6.22
CA THR A 368 16.21 -12.12 5.63
C THR A 368 16.64 -11.08 4.61
N ALA A 369 17.68 -10.30 4.87
CA ALA A 369 18.23 -9.34 3.91
C ALA A 369 18.70 -10.03 2.61
N GLN A 370 19.42 -11.16 2.75
CA GLN A 370 19.85 -11.98 1.61
C GLN A 370 18.66 -12.56 0.82
N ARG A 371 17.58 -12.97 1.50
CA ARG A 371 16.36 -13.44 0.81
C ARG A 371 15.69 -12.34 0.00
N PHE A 372 15.57 -11.12 0.55
CA PHE A 372 15.03 -9.99 -0.22
C PHE A 372 15.91 -9.60 -1.40
N ASP A 373 17.23 -9.73 -1.28
CA ASP A 373 18.15 -9.54 -2.38
C ASP A 373 17.92 -10.57 -3.51
N ALA A 374 17.82 -11.85 -3.17
CA ALA A 374 17.53 -12.92 -4.12
C ALA A 374 16.17 -12.77 -4.82
N LEU A 375 15.18 -12.19 -4.14
CA LEU A 375 13.86 -11.88 -4.70
C LEU A 375 13.85 -10.61 -5.56
N GLY A 376 14.93 -9.84 -5.60
CA GLY A 376 14.99 -8.56 -6.32
C GLY A 376 14.07 -7.49 -5.71
N LEU A 377 13.97 -7.46 -4.38
CA LEU A 377 13.14 -6.52 -3.60
C LEU A 377 14.03 -5.53 -2.82
N PRO A 378 14.66 -4.54 -3.48
CA PRO A 378 15.72 -3.71 -2.88
C PRO A 378 15.22 -2.82 -1.74
N LEU A 379 13.97 -2.34 -1.78
CA LEU A 379 13.40 -1.56 -0.68
C LEU A 379 13.24 -2.43 0.57
N GLU A 380 12.77 -3.68 0.42
CA GLU A 380 12.62 -4.60 1.54
C GLU A 380 13.97 -5.08 2.08
N HIS A 381 14.98 -5.25 1.20
CA HIS A 381 16.37 -5.47 1.60
C HIS A 381 16.88 -4.30 2.45
N GLY A 382 16.78 -3.06 1.96
CA GLY A 382 17.18 -1.86 2.68
C GLY A 382 16.46 -1.70 4.02
N ARG A 383 15.13 -1.92 4.07
CA ARG A 383 14.34 -1.90 5.31
C ARG A 383 14.82 -2.94 6.33
N THR A 384 15.22 -4.12 5.86
CA THR A 384 15.80 -5.16 6.72
C THR A 384 17.18 -4.76 7.27
N LEU A 385 17.99 -4.05 6.49
CA LEU A 385 19.27 -3.50 6.96
C LEU A 385 19.07 -2.37 7.99
N LEU A 386 18.04 -1.54 7.85
CA LEU A 386 17.65 -0.58 8.89
C LEU A 386 17.28 -1.29 10.21
N ALA A 387 16.51 -2.39 10.13
CA ALA A 387 16.19 -3.22 11.28
C ALA A 387 17.45 -3.84 11.91
N LEU A 388 18.36 -4.39 11.09
CA LEU A 388 19.64 -4.94 11.53
C LEU A 388 20.50 -3.88 12.25
N ALA A 389 20.58 -2.67 11.69
CA ALA A 389 21.31 -1.57 12.32
C ALA A 389 20.74 -1.20 13.69
N ARG A 390 19.41 -1.22 13.83
CA ARG A 390 18.72 -0.99 15.11
C ARG A 390 19.10 -2.05 16.15
N VAL A 391 19.13 -3.32 15.77
CA VAL A 391 19.53 -4.42 16.66
C VAL A 391 21.02 -4.31 17.03
N GLU A 392 21.91 -4.08 16.07
CA GLU A 392 23.35 -3.94 16.33
C GLU A 392 23.66 -2.73 17.24
N ARG A 393 22.88 -1.65 17.14
CA ARG A 393 22.95 -0.51 18.08
C ARG A 393 22.58 -0.90 19.50
N ARG A 394 21.49 -1.66 19.70
CA ARG A 394 21.10 -2.18 21.03
C ARG A 394 22.19 -3.07 21.62
N ARG A 395 22.89 -3.85 20.78
CA ARG A 395 24.09 -4.63 21.14
C ARG A 395 25.36 -3.81 21.36
N ARG A 396 25.28 -2.47 21.22
CA ARG A 396 26.42 -1.53 21.28
C ARG A 396 27.51 -1.81 20.23
N ARG A 397 27.17 -2.50 19.13
CA ARG A 397 28.07 -2.80 18.00
C ARG A 397 27.99 -1.70 16.94
N ARG A 398 28.70 -0.60 17.21
CA ARG A 398 28.65 0.61 16.35
C ARG A 398 29.13 0.38 14.91
N ALA A 399 30.20 -0.39 14.70
CA ALA A 399 30.74 -0.61 13.36
C ALA A 399 29.80 -1.43 12.46
N PRO A 400 29.27 -2.60 12.89
CA PRO A 400 28.24 -3.32 12.13
C PRO A 400 26.97 -2.50 11.89
N ALA A 401 26.51 -1.72 12.87
CA ALA A 401 25.34 -0.87 12.67
C ALA A 401 25.55 0.19 11.58
N ARG A 402 26.73 0.84 11.55
CA ARG A 402 27.06 1.82 10.51
C ARG A 402 27.21 1.19 9.13
N ALA A 403 27.79 -0.01 9.05
CA ALA A 403 27.88 -0.74 7.80
C ALA A 403 26.48 -1.01 7.23
N ALA A 404 25.58 -1.59 8.04
CA ALA A 404 24.21 -1.85 7.62
C ALA A 404 23.44 -0.59 7.18
N LEU A 405 23.65 0.55 7.84
CA LEU A 405 23.03 1.82 7.44
C LEU A 405 23.59 2.38 6.13
N ARG A 406 24.89 2.23 5.89
CA ARG A 406 25.53 2.63 4.63
C ARG A 406 25.01 1.76 3.49
N ASP A 407 25.00 0.45 3.67
CA ASP A 407 24.51 -0.51 2.67
C ASP A 407 23.02 -0.24 2.35
N ALA A 408 22.21 0.08 3.38
CA ALA A 408 20.82 0.51 3.19
C ALA A 408 20.72 1.81 2.39
N ALA A 409 21.52 2.82 2.70
CA ALA A 409 21.54 4.09 1.98
C ALA A 409 21.92 3.90 0.51
N GLU A 410 22.94 3.09 0.20
CA GLU A 410 23.35 2.78 -1.17
C GLU A 410 22.24 2.05 -1.97
N LEU A 411 21.48 1.17 -1.31
CA LEU A 411 20.30 0.52 -1.92
C LEU A 411 19.19 1.53 -2.20
N PHE A 412 18.85 2.37 -1.23
CA PHE A 412 17.79 3.38 -1.39
C PHE A 412 18.15 4.43 -2.43
N GLU A 413 19.40 4.88 -2.48
CA GLU A 413 19.88 5.83 -3.49
C GLU A 413 19.77 5.25 -4.90
N ARG A 414 20.22 4.01 -5.11
CA ARG A 414 20.06 3.31 -6.41
C ARG A 414 18.60 3.13 -6.81
N ALA A 415 17.72 2.91 -5.84
CA ALA A 415 16.29 2.74 -6.08
C ALA A 415 15.55 4.07 -6.30
N GLY A 416 16.18 5.22 -6.01
CA GLY A 416 15.48 6.52 -5.93
C GLY A 416 14.45 6.56 -4.79
N ALA A 417 14.71 5.83 -3.70
CA ALA A 417 13.83 5.72 -2.54
C ALA A 417 14.10 6.83 -1.51
N GLU A 418 13.90 8.09 -1.90
CA GLU A 418 14.32 9.27 -1.15
C GLU A 418 13.89 9.29 0.34
N PRO A 419 12.62 9.02 0.71
CA PRO A 419 12.22 9.01 2.11
C PRO A 419 13.04 8.05 2.98
N TRP A 420 13.37 6.89 2.43
CA TRP A 420 14.13 5.85 3.12
C TRP A 420 15.62 6.15 3.16
N LEU A 421 16.14 6.79 2.11
CA LEU A 421 17.52 7.30 2.08
C LEU A 421 17.74 8.34 3.18
N CYS A 422 16.82 9.30 3.34
CA CYS A 422 16.85 10.27 4.43
C CYS A 422 16.89 9.56 5.79
N LEU A 423 15.98 8.59 6.02
CA LEU A 423 15.96 7.82 7.27
C LEU A 423 17.28 7.08 7.53
N ALA A 424 17.88 6.46 6.51
CA ALA A 424 19.15 5.76 6.63
C ALA A 424 20.28 6.73 7.02
N ARG A 425 20.34 7.91 6.40
CA ARG A 425 21.36 8.95 6.64
C ARG A 425 21.20 9.62 8.00
N GLU A 426 19.99 9.98 8.41
CA GLU A 426 19.71 10.51 9.75
C GLU A 426 20.12 9.52 10.85
N ASN A 427 19.95 8.23 10.57
CA ASN A 427 20.40 7.17 11.44
C ASN A 427 21.87 6.83 11.23
N ALA A 428 22.58 7.32 10.22
CA ALA A 428 24.02 7.12 10.08
C ALA A 428 24.73 8.44 10.40
N PRO A 429 24.89 8.83 11.69
CA PRO A 429 25.70 10.01 11.98
C PRO A 429 27.09 9.77 11.41
N GLU A 430 27.39 10.48 10.33
CA GLU A 430 28.71 10.51 9.74
C GLU A 430 29.64 11.17 10.75
N THR A 431 30.79 10.54 10.94
CA THR A 431 31.99 11.14 11.55
C THR A 431 31.89 11.52 13.04
N GLY A 432 32.21 10.56 13.91
CA GLY A 432 33.47 10.64 14.66
C GLY A 432 34.74 10.89 13.83
N VAL A 433 34.80 12.02 13.14
CA VAL A 433 36.08 12.70 12.87
C VAL A 433 36.31 13.53 14.13
N PRO A 434 37.45 13.41 14.82
CA PRO A 434 37.82 14.38 15.84
C PRO A 434 38.04 15.72 15.13
N HIS A 435 36.98 16.52 15.03
CA HIS A 435 37.08 17.90 14.61
C HIS A 435 37.63 18.71 15.79
N PRO A 436 38.70 19.51 15.62
CA PRO A 436 39.45 20.12 16.74
C PRO A 436 38.67 21.09 17.65
N GLY A 437 37.37 21.35 17.40
CA GLY A 437 36.50 22.14 18.27
C GLY A 437 35.20 21.47 18.73
N ALA A 438 34.67 20.49 17.97
CA ALA A 438 33.38 19.85 18.28
C ALA A 438 33.49 18.68 19.29
N ALA A 439 34.70 18.15 19.49
CA ALA A 439 34.96 17.06 20.44
C ALA A 439 34.76 17.43 21.94
N ALA A 440 34.48 18.70 22.26
CA ALA A 440 34.27 19.16 23.62
C ALA A 440 32.80 19.15 24.09
N LEU A 441 31.84 19.08 23.16
CA LEU A 441 30.42 19.14 23.49
C LEU A 441 29.78 17.75 23.62
N THR A 442 29.02 17.56 24.68
CA THR A 442 28.12 16.41 24.84
C THR A 442 26.91 16.51 23.90
N ASP A 443 26.23 15.40 23.60
CA ASP A 443 25.03 15.39 22.74
C ASP A 443 23.92 16.35 23.20
N ALA A 444 23.84 16.62 24.50
CA ALA A 444 22.89 17.58 25.08
C ALA A 444 23.34 19.04 24.87
N GLU A 445 24.65 19.30 24.90
CA GLU A 445 25.23 20.60 24.62
C GLU A 445 25.19 20.94 23.13
N ALA A 446 25.45 19.96 22.25
CA ALA A 446 25.35 20.13 20.80
C ALA A 446 23.91 20.48 20.36
N ARG A 447 22.90 19.79 20.90
CA ARG A 447 21.48 20.11 20.62
C ARG A 447 21.09 21.52 21.06
N LEU A 448 21.56 21.95 22.23
CA LEU A 448 21.33 23.32 22.70
C LEU A 448 22.08 24.35 21.83
N ALA A 449 23.32 24.06 21.46
CA ALA A 449 24.13 24.92 20.60
C ALA A 449 23.49 25.11 19.21
N LEU A 450 22.96 24.05 18.60
CA LEU A 450 22.26 24.11 17.31
C LEU A 450 20.97 24.92 17.38
N LEU A 451 20.14 24.72 18.41
CA LEU A 451 18.91 25.50 18.58
C LEU A 451 19.19 27.01 18.72
N VAL A 452 20.19 27.36 19.54
CA VAL A 452 20.56 28.75 19.78
C VAL A 452 21.32 29.36 18.60
N GLY A 453 22.21 28.60 17.96
CA GLY A 453 22.90 28.98 16.74
C GLY A 453 21.95 29.19 15.55
N GLY A 454 20.84 28.44 15.52
CA GLY A 454 19.74 28.57 14.55
C GLY A 454 18.73 29.67 14.87
N GLY A 455 18.94 30.47 15.92
CA GLY A 455 18.12 31.65 16.22
C GLY A 455 17.10 31.52 17.35
N ALA A 456 16.96 30.35 18.01
CA ALA A 456 15.97 30.18 19.10
C ALA A 456 16.35 30.93 20.40
N SER A 457 15.46 31.73 20.98
CA SER A 457 15.70 32.41 22.26
C SER A 457 15.98 31.41 23.40
N ASN A 458 16.57 31.87 24.52
CA ASN A 458 16.80 30.98 25.66
C ASN A 458 15.48 30.39 26.21
N GLN A 459 14.37 31.12 26.10
CA GLN A 459 13.03 30.66 26.48
C GLN A 459 12.51 29.58 25.52
N GLU A 460 12.69 29.75 24.21
CA GLU A 460 12.29 28.77 23.21
C GLU A 460 13.14 27.49 23.29
N ALA A 461 14.45 27.63 23.52
CA ALA A 461 15.34 26.50 23.71
C ALA A 461 15.02 25.75 25.01
N ALA A 462 14.69 26.48 26.09
CA ALA A 462 14.23 25.90 27.36
C ALA A 462 12.93 25.09 27.16
N ALA A 463 11.95 25.64 26.46
CA ALA A 463 10.69 24.96 26.15
C ALA A 463 10.92 23.70 25.29
N LYS A 464 11.74 23.80 24.24
CA LYS A 464 12.03 22.67 23.33
C LYS A 464 12.83 21.53 23.98
N LEU A 465 13.67 21.86 24.96
CA LEU A 465 14.52 20.89 25.66
C LEU A 465 13.99 20.48 27.04
N PHE A 466 12.82 20.98 27.46
CA PHE A 466 12.24 20.76 28.78
C PHE A 466 13.20 21.11 29.93
N LEU A 467 13.88 22.25 29.82
CA LEU A 467 14.83 22.77 30.81
C LEU A 467 14.36 24.13 31.35
N SER A 468 14.83 24.53 32.53
CA SER A 468 14.66 25.91 32.97
C SER A 468 15.55 26.86 32.16
N VAL A 469 15.11 28.11 31.97
CA VAL A 469 15.89 29.17 31.28
C VAL A 469 17.27 29.34 31.93
N LYS A 470 17.32 29.31 33.27
CA LYS A 470 18.57 29.37 34.04
C LYS A 470 19.53 28.20 33.73
N THR A 471 18.98 27.00 33.46
CA THR A 471 19.79 25.83 33.06
C THR A 471 20.34 26.01 31.65
N VAL A 472 19.55 26.59 30.75
CA VAL A 472 20.00 26.92 29.39
C VAL A 472 21.14 27.94 29.42
N GLU A 473 21.03 29.01 30.20
CA GLU A 473 22.08 30.02 30.36
C GLU A 473 23.39 29.45 30.93
N ALA A 474 23.27 28.62 31.97
CA ALA A 474 24.43 27.97 32.59
C ALA A 474 25.11 26.94 31.66
N ARG A 475 24.35 26.29 30.77
CA ARG A 475 24.89 25.37 29.75
C ARG A 475 25.51 26.15 28.59
N LEU A 476 24.88 27.23 28.13
CA LEU A 476 25.43 28.10 27.09
C LEU A 476 26.76 28.74 27.49
N THR A 477 26.91 29.15 28.75
CA THR A 477 28.19 29.67 29.27
C THR A 477 29.31 28.64 29.15
N ARG A 478 29.03 27.38 29.46
CA ARG A 478 29.99 26.27 29.30
C ARG A 478 30.25 25.95 27.83
N ILE A 479 29.23 25.98 26.98
CA ILE A 479 29.37 25.80 25.53
C ILE A 479 30.27 26.88 24.94
N TYR A 480 30.07 28.15 25.32
CA TYR A 480 30.88 29.28 24.88
C TYR A 480 32.34 29.14 25.29
N GLN A 481 32.60 28.73 26.53
CA GLN A 481 33.96 28.45 27.01
C GLN A 481 34.60 27.27 26.27
N LYS A 482 33.85 26.19 26.04
CA LYS A 482 34.34 24.99 25.34
C LYS A 482 34.65 25.23 23.87
N LEU A 483 33.91 26.14 23.23
CA LEU A 483 34.09 26.50 21.81
C LEU A 483 34.93 27.76 21.60
N ASP A 484 35.44 28.38 22.67
CA ASP A 484 36.13 29.68 22.66
C ASP A 484 35.38 30.78 21.87
N VAL A 485 34.05 30.83 22.03
CA VAL A 485 33.19 31.85 21.42
C VAL A 485 32.63 32.77 22.50
N ARG A 486 32.46 34.05 22.18
CA ARG A 486 32.01 35.09 23.12
C ARG A 486 30.62 35.64 22.80
N SER A 487 30.04 35.23 21.67
CA SER A 487 28.72 35.71 21.28
C SER A 487 27.91 34.63 20.56
N ARG A 488 26.59 34.84 20.58
CA ARG A 488 25.62 34.02 19.85
C ARG A 488 25.86 34.03 18.33
N ALA A 489 26.31 35.16 17.79
CA ALA A 489 26.68 35.28 16.38
C ALA A 489 27.97 34.47 16.06
N GLN A 490 28.95 34.49 16.97
CA GLN A 490 30.15 33.66 16.86
C GLN A 490 29.81 32.17 17.01
N LEU A 491 28.90 31.79 17.92
CA LEU A 491 28.39 30.42 17.99
C LEU A 491 27.74 30.00 16.67
N ALA A 492 26.88 30.85 16.09
CA ALA A 492 26.23 30.55 14.82
C ALA A 492 27.20 30.52 13.63
N THR A 493 28.35 31.19 13.73
CA THR A 493 29.42 31.15 12.71
C THR A 493 30.29 29.91 12.89
N ALA A 494 30.64 29.57 14.14
CA ALA A 494 31.34 28.35 14.49
C ALA A 494 30.53 27.09 14.09
N LEU A 495 29.20 27.18 14.10
CA LEU A 495 28.31 26.11 13.63
C LEU A 495 28.05 26.13 12.11
N ARG A 496 28.41 27.21 11.40
CA ARG A 496 28.21 27.39 9.94
C ARG A 496 29.49 27.28 9.11
N GLY A 497 30.66 27.46 9.72
CA GLY A 497 31.97 27.18 9.12
C GLY A 497 32.34 25.69 9.09
N HIS A 498 31.33 24.83 9.14
CA HIS A 498 31.38 23.38 9.22
C HIS A 498 30.38 22.81 8.24
#